data_AF-A0A178MDI6-F1
#
_entry.id   AF-A0A178MDI6-F1
#
_cell.length_a   1.000
_cell.length_b   1.000
_cell.length_c   1.000
_cell.angle_alpha   90.00
_cell.angle_beta   90.00
_cell.angle_gamma   90.00
#
_symmetry.space_group_name_H-M   'P 1'
#
loop_
_entity.id
_entity.type
_entity.pdbx_description
1 polymer ?
#
loop_
_entity_poly.entity_id
_entity_poly.type
_entity_poly.pdbx_seq_one_letter_code
_entity_poly.pdbx_strand_id
1 'polypeptide(L)'
;MLTTAPIRHDLNPLDRAVFLHQRKEIYERLHPETKHGAQGGVGGQRNENDTMSFSKDTAEKCGWTARTIDRAVAIAKGIQPDVRARLVGTALSRNQAELLKLVKLSNGQQHTALNLLLAVPPQGKNVEEARRIITGARAAAPAGDDGFAALLSKWTRATPRERSAFLDHLWNHKTDDTLREFVAGLNQEEAA
;
A
#
# COMPACT_ATOMS: atom_id res chain seq x y z
N MET A 1 33.10 3.00 -39.27
CA MET A 1 31.89 3.60 -38.68
C MET A 1 31.56 2.82 -37.42
N LEU A 2 31.87 3.38 -36.25
CA LEU A 2 31.55 2.75 -34.97
C LEU A 2 30.06 2.94 -34.72
N THR A 3 29.31 1.84 -34.72
CA THR A 3 27.92 1.80 -34.30
C THR A 3 27.88 2.19 -32.83
N THR A 4 27.49 3.42 -32.53
CA THR A 4 27.17 3.86 -31.17
C THR A 4 26.04 2.98 -30.66
N ALA A 5 26.38 1.93 -29.92
CA ALA A 5 25.42 1.11 -29.20
C ALA A 5 24.66 2.06 -28.26
N PRO A 6 23.35 2.23 -28.43
CA PRO A 6 22.63 3.12 -27.55
C PRO A 6 22.62 2.46 -26.17
N ILE A 7 23.15 3.15 -25.17
CA ILE A 7 22.99 2.79 -23.75
C ILE A 7 21.50 2.96 -23.44
N ARG A 8 20.68 1.99 -23.86
CA ARG A 8 19.21 1.93 -23.70
C ARG A 8 18.89 0.83 -22.70
N HIS A 9 19.28 1.04 -21.45
CA HIS A 9 18.46 0.55 -20.37
C HIS A 9 17.55 1.70 -19.98
N ASP A 10 16.29 1.65 -20.41
CA ASP A 10 15.24 2.34 -19.67
C ASP A 10 15.39 1.86 -18.23
N LEU A 11 15.88 2.75 -17.35
CA LEU A 11 16.04 2.39 -15.94
C LEU A 11 14.70 1.86 -15.46
N ASN A 12 14.76 0.64 -14.93
CA ASN A 12 13.68 0.03 -14.20
C ASN A 12 13.11 1.08 -13.20
N PRO A 13 11.78 1.21 -13.04
CA PRO A 13 11.18 2.14 -12.09
C PRO A 13 11.87 2.23 -10.72
N LEU A 14 12.32 1.11 -10.15
CA LEU A 14 13.07 1.10 -8.90
C LEU A 14 14.46 1.72 -9.03
N ASP A 15 15.22 1.36 -10.07
CA ASP A 15 16.56 1.90 -10.33
C ASP A 15 16.49 3.40 -10.61
N ARG A 16 15.45 3.84 -11.34
CA ARG A 16 15.18 5.26 -11.57
C ARG A 16 14.95 6.00 -10.26
N ALA A 17 14.20 5.41 -9.34
CA ALA A 17 13.97 6.00 -8.03
C ALA A 17 15.28 6.12 -7.23
N VAL A 18 16.14 5.10 -7.25
CA VAL A 18 17.47 5.15 -6.59
C VAL A 18 18.35 6.26 -7.18
N PHE A 19 18.44 6.30 -8.51
CA PHE A 19 19.26 7.29 -9.21
C PHE A 19 18.79 8.72 -8.90
N LEU A 20 17.48 8.97 -8.96
CA LEU A 20 16.93 10.30 -8.70
C LEU A 20 17.02 10.69 -7.22
N HIS A 21 17.04 9.73 -6.30
CA HIS A 21 17.31 10.00 -4.89
C HIS A 21 18.70 10.58 -4.69
N GLN A 22 19.73 9.91 -5.22
CA GLN A 22 21.12 10.36 -5.14
C GLN A 22 21.32 11.70 -5.85
N ARG A 23 20.71 11.86 -7.03
CA ARG A 23 20.74 13.13 -7.76
C ARG A 23 20.12 14.26 -6.95
N LYS A 24 19.00 14.00 -6.27
CA LYS A 24 18.33 14.99 -5.42
C LYS A 24 19.19 15.39 -4.22
N GLU A 25 19.87 14.45 -3.56
CA GLU A 25 20.80 14.77 -2.47
C GLU A 25 21.96 15.66 -2.95
N ILE A 26 22.50 15.40 -4.15
CA ILE A 26 23.53 16.25 -4.75
C ILE A 26 22.96 17.63 -5.09
N TYR A 27 21.76 17.69 -5.68
CA TYR A 27 21.10 18.94 -6.03
C TYR A 27 20.86 19.82 -4.80
N GLU A 28 20.30 19.27 -3.71
CA GLU A 28 20.06 19.98 -2.45
C GLU A 28 21.36 20.45 -1.76
N ARG A 29 22.49 19.80 -2.02
CA ARG A 29 23.81 20.24 -1.54
C ARG A 29 24.40 21.38 -2.38
N LEU A 30 24.15 21.37 -3.69
CA LEU A 30 24.60 22.42 -4.62
C LEU A 30 23.70 23.66 -4.59
N HIS A 31 22.44 23.47 -4.21
CA HIS A 31 21.42 24.51 -4.12
C HIS A 31 20.87 24.65 -2.70
N PRO A 32 21.70 25.04 -1.71
CA PRO A 32 21.25 25.22 -0.33
C PRO A 32 20.13 26.27 -0.21
N GLU A 33 20.02 27.20 -1.16
CA GLU A 33 18.92 28.16 -1.29
C GLU A 33 17.56 27.50 -1.54
N THR A 34 17.51 26.32 -2.16
CA THR A 34 16.28 25.55 -2.34
C THR A 34 15.94 24.70 -1.11
N LYS A 35 16.90 24.52 -0.19
CA LYS A 35 16.75 23.81 1.09
C LYS A 35 15.93 24.60 2.12
N HIS A 36 15.88 25.93 2.02
CA HIS A 36 15.30 26.79 3.05
C HIS A 36 14.23 27.76 2.50
N GLY A 37 12.98 27.31 2.61
CA GLY A 37 11.83 28.18 2.77
C GLY A 37 11.09 27.79 4.04
N ALA A 38 10.99 28.73 4.99
CA ALA A 38 10.32 28.69 6.29
C ALA A 38 11.07 28.00 7.44
N GLN A 39 11.72 28.85 8.24
CA GLN A 39 11.46 28.94 9.67
C GLN A 39 9.96 28.65 9.94
N GLY A 40 9.65 27.38 10.19
CA GLY A 40 8.30 26.91 10.44
C GLY A 40 8.17 26.60 11.92
N GLY A 41 7.53 27.51 12.66
CA GLY A 41 6.90 27.15 13.92
C GLY A 41 5.96 25.95 13.75
N VAL A 42 5.52 25.41 14.88
CA VAL A 42 4.61 24.27 15.04
C VAL A 42 3.58 24.20 13.90
N GLY A 43 3.78 23.28 12.93
CA GLY A 43 2.87 23.09 11.78
C GLY A 43 3.49 22.98 10.38
N GLY A 44 4.75 22.52 10.25
CA GLY A 44 5.52 22.49 8.99
C GLY A 44 4.76 21.95 7.77
N GLN A 45 4.35 22.86 6.88
CA GLN A 45 3.87 22.54 5.53
C GLN A 45 5.04 22.05 4.67
N ARG A 46 4.83 20.96 3.93
CA ARG A 46 5.80 20.41 2.98
C ARG A 46 6.06 21.42 1.86
N ASN A 47 7.34 21.73 1.58
CA ASN A 47 7.74 22.58 0.45
C ASN A 47 7.53 21.86 -0.89
N GLU A 48 6.31 21.95 -1.41
CA GLU A 48 5.93 21.49 -2.75
C GLU A 48 6.72 22.25 -3.84
N ASN A 49 7.05 23.51 -3.59
CA ASN A 49 7.82 24.38 -4.48
C ASN A 49 9.25 23.89 -4.77
N ASP A 50 9.98 23.41 -3.75
CA ASP A 50 11.34 22.88 -3.94
C ASP A 50 11.33 21.59 -4.78
N THR A 51 10.38 20.69 -4.51
CA THR A 51 10.22 19.47 -5.30
C THR A 51 9.85 19.79 -6.75
N MET A 52 9.01 20.81 -6.99
CA MET A 52 8.72 21.28 -8.34
C MET A 52 9.96 21.85 -9.06
N SER A 53 10.86 22.56 -8.37
CA SER A 53 12.08 23.12 -8.97
C SER A 53 13.04 22.02 -9.43
N PHE A 54 13.31 21.03 -8.56
CA PHE A 54 14.15 19.89 -8.87
C PHE A 54 13.57 19.04 -10.01
N SER A 55 12.26 18.77 -9.96
CA SER A 55 11.60 17.93 -10.96
C SER A 55 11.61 18.56 -12.35
N LYS A 56 11.47 19.89 -12.45
CA LYS A 56 11.58 20.61 -13.73
C LYS A 56 13.01 20.63 -14.26
N ASP A 57 13.98 21.03 -13.43
CA ASP A 57 15.40 21.07 -13.82
C ASP A 57 15.90 19.68 -14.27
N THR A 58 15.53 18.65 -13.53
CA THR A 58 15.94 17.28 -13.85
C THR A 58 15.17 16.72 -15.05
N ALA A 59 13.89 17.08 -15.23
CA ALA A 59 13.12 16.72 -16.41
C ALA A 59 13.78 17.23 -17.70
N GLU A 60 14.18 18.51 -17.72
CA GLU A 60 14.87 19.13 -18.85
C GLU A 60 16.21 18.45 -19.15
N LYS A 61 17.01 18.20 -18.11
CA LYS A 61 18.35 17.59 -18.26
C LYS A 61 18.31 16.10 -18.61
N CYS A 62 17.29 15.36 -18.15
CA CYS A 62 17.18 13.91 -18.36
C CYS A 62 16.22 13.50 -19.49
N GLY A 63 15.54 14.46 -20.13
CA GLY A 63 14.56 14.18 -21.19
C GLY A 63 13.31 13.44 -20.71
N TRP A 64 12.94 13.60 -19.43
CA TRP A 64 11.77 12.98 -18.83
C TRP A 64 10.71 14.02 -18.49
N THR A 65 9.47 13.59 -18.29
CA THR A 65 8.44 14.50 -17.79
C THR A 65 8.62 14.75 -16.29
N ALA A 66 8.27 15.95 -15.81
CA ALA A 66 8.28 16.26 -14.37
C ALA A 66 7.48 15.21 -13.56
N ARG A 67 6.35 14.74 -14.09
CA ARG A 67 5.54 13.67 -13.47
C ARG A 67 6.30 12.35 -13.31
N THR A 68 7.19 12.00 -14.24
CA THR A 68 8.05 10.83 -14.13
C THR A 68 9.05 11.00 -12.99
N ILE A 69 9.64 12.19 -12.86
CA ILE A 69 10.56 12.54 -11.76
C ILE A 69 9.84 12.47 -10.43
N ASP A 70 8.67 13.12 -10.31
CA ASP A 70 7.89 13.18 -9.07
C ASP A 70 7.53 11.78 -8.56
N ARG A 71 7.08 10.89 -9.45
CA ARG A 71 6.75 9.50 -9.09
C ARG A 71 7.98 8.73 -8.62
N ALA A 72 9.11 8.89 -9.28
CA ALA A 72 10.34 8.21 -8.90
C ALA A 72 10.87 8.73 -7.55
N VAL A 73 10.80 10.04 -7.31
CA VAL A 73 11.12 10.65 -6.01
C VAL A 73 10.17 10.15 -4.92
N ALA A 74 8.87 10.03 -5.21
CA ALA A 74 7.89 9.48 -4.27
C ALA A 74 8.19 8.01 -3.91
N ILE A 75 8.58 7.20 -4.89
CA ILE A 75 9.02 5.81 -4.66
C ILE A 75 10.29 5.78 -3.81
N ALA A 76 11.28 6.62 -4.12
CA ALA A 76 12.54 6.65 -3.39
C ALA A 76 12.38 7.03 -1.91
N LYS A 77 11.52 8.02 -1.64
CA LYS A 77 11.22 8.51 -0.29
C LYS A 77 10.27 7.61 0.49
N GLY A 78 9.32 6.97 -0.20
CA GLY A 78 8.24 6.21 0.43
C GLY A 78 8.57 4.74 0.70
N ILE A 79 9.52 4.16 -0.04
CA ILE A 79 9.98 2.78 0.19
C ILE A 79 11.26 2.80 1.02
N GLN A 80 11.26 2.07 2.13
CA GLN A 80 12.41 1.98 3.02
C GLN A 80 13.63 1.33 2.32
N PRO A 81 14.87 1.71 2.68
CA PRO A 81 16.08 1.19 2.02
C PRO A 81 16.21 -0.33 2.03
N ASP A 82 15.81 -0.97 3.13
CA ASP A 82 15.79 -2.43 3.31
C ASP A 82 14.70 -3.11 2.46
N VAL A 83 13.50 -2.53 2.40
CA VAL A 83 12.43 -2.97 1.48
C VAL A 83 12.89 -2.86 0.03
N ARG A 84 13.55 -1.76 -0.31
CA ARG A 84 14.09 -1.53 -1.65
C ARG A 84 15.15 -2.56 -2.03
N ALA A 85 16.05 -2.92 -1.12
CA ALA A 85 17.04 -3.97 -1.35
C ALA A 85 16.38 -5.32 -1.70
N ARG A 86 15.28 -5.65 -1.02
CA ARG A 86 14.49 -6.88 -1.29
C ARG A 86 13.75 -6.86 -2.63
N LEU A 87 13.45 -5.68 -3.17
CA LEU A 87 12.75 -5.56 -4.46
C LEU A 87 13.69 -5.76 -5.65
N VAL A 88 15.00 -5.56 -5.50
CA VAL A 88 15.97 -5.69 -6.59
C VAL A 88 15.87 -7.08 -7.24
N GLY A 89 15.84 -7.12 -8.58
CA GLY A 89 15.73 -8.36 -9.35
C GLY A 89 14.31 -8.94 -9.45
N THR A 90 13.38 -8.51 -8.59
CA THR A 90 11.98 -9.00 -8.61
C THR A 90 11.17 -8.39 -9.75
N ALA A 91 10.08 -9.05 -10.16
CA ALA A 91 9.12 -8.48 -11.11
C ALA A 91 8.46 -7.19 -10.59
N LEU A 92 8.31 -7.04 -9.27
CA LEU A 92 7.74 -5.85 -8.64
C LEU A 92 8.60 -4.61 -8.85
N SER A 93 9.93 -4.74 -8.86
CA SER A 93 10.82 -3.61 -9.13
C SER A 93 10.48 -2.92 -10.45
N ARG A 94 10.15 -3.72 -11.48
CA ARG A 94 9.84 -3.30 -12.85
C ARG A 94 8.47 -2.65 -13.01
N ASN A 95 7.62 -2.69 -11.98
CA ASN A 95 6.24 -2.21 -12.05
C ASN A 95 6.05 -0.93 -11.20
N GLN A 96 6.10 0.24 -11.85
CA GLN A 96 5.92 1.53 -11.20
C GLN A 96 4.59 1.65 -10.43
N ALA A 97 3.51 1.06 -10.97
CA ALA A 97 2.19 1.15 -10.33
C ALA A 97 2.14 0.38 -9.02
N GLU A 98 2.77 -0.80 -8.96
CA GLU A 98 2.88 -1.61 -7.73
C GLU A 98 3.79 -0.93 -6.70
N LEU A 99 4.93 -0.36 -7.13
CA LEU A 99 5.79 0.43 -6.24
C LEU A 99 5.05 1.62 -5.61
N LEU A 100 4.25 2.35 -6.39
CA LEU A 100 3.44 3.45 -5.87
C LEU A 100 2.33 2.99 -4.91
N LYS A 101 1.84 1.74 -5.03
CA LYS A 101 0.95 1.15 -4.03
C LYS A 101 1.70 0.79 -2.75
N LEU A 102 2.91 0.26 -2.85
CA LEU A 102 3.76 -0.04 -1.68
C LEU A 102 4.07 1.22 -0.87
N VAL A 103 4.36 2.35 -1.54
CA VAL A 103 4.57 3.65 -0.90
C VAL A 103 3.40 4.09 -0.02
N LYS A 104 2.16 3.67 -0.32
CA LYS A 104 0.97 4.01 0.47
C LYS A 104 0.82 3.18 1.75
N LEU A 105 1.59 2.11 1.89
CA LEU A 105 1.58 1.24 3.06
C LEU A 105 2.52 1.80 4.13
N SER A 106 2.19 1.57 5.41
CA SER A 106 3.13 1.86 6.51
C SER A 106 4.37 0.96 6.40
N ASN A 107 5.48 1.34 7.04
CA ASN A 107 6.73 0.57 6.98
C ASN A 107 6.52 -0.91 7.32
N GLY A 108 5.86 -1.21 8.45
CA GLY A 108 5.54 -2.59 8.84
C GLY A 108 4.69 -3.33 7.80
N GLN A 109 3.72 -2.65 7.20
CA GLN A 109 2.87 -3.22 6.15
C GLN A 109 3.64 -3.47 4.84
N GLN A 110 4.64 -2.66 4.49
CA GLN A 110 5.51 -2.92 3.34
C GLN A 110 6.26 -4.24 3.52
N HIS A 111 6.86 -4.48 4.69
CA HIS A 111 7.54 -5.75 4.97
C HIS A 111 6.62 -6.96 4.85
N THR A 112 5.44 -6.88 5.48
CA THR A 112 4.46 -7.97 5.42
C THR A 112 3.97 -8.19 3.99
N ALA A 113 3.75 -7.12 3.22
CA ALA A 113 3.33 -7.23 1.83
C ALA A 113 4.39 -7.94 0.97
N LEU A 114 5.67 -7.59 1.14
CA LEU A 114 6.76 -8.29 0.45
C LEU A 114 6.85 -9.76 0.87
N ASN A 115 6.65 -10.08 2.15
CA ASN A 115 6.67 -11.47 2.61
C ASN A 115 5.59 -12.30 1.92
N LEU A 116 4.38 -11.76 1.75
CA LEU A 116 3.28 -12.42 1.05
C LEU A 116 3.55 -12.57 -0.45
N LEU A 117 4.09 -11.52 -1.08
CA LEU A 117 4.29 -11.47 -2.54
C LEU A 117 5.51 -12.28 -3.02
N LEU A 118 6.55 -12.37 -2.19
CA LEU A 118 7.79 -13.09 -2.52
C LEU A 118 7.85 -14.48 -1.89
N ALA A 119 6.78 -14.92 -1.20
CA ALA A 119 6.67 -16.29 -0.72
C ALA A 119 6.68 -17.30 -1.87
N VAL A 120 7.08 -18.53 -1.58
CA VAL A 120 7.03 -19.66 -2.51
C VAL A 120 6.17 -20.76 -1.88
N PRO A 121 4.94 -21.02 -2.39
CA PRO A 121 4.24 -20.28 -3.45
C PRO A 121 3.78 -18.88 -3.01
N PRO A 122 3.57 -17.94 -3.95
CA PRO A 122 3.15 -16.57 -3.63
C PRO A 122 1.75 -16.56 -3.01
N GLN A 123 1.59 -15.84 -1.89
CA GLN A 123 0.34 -15.76 -1.13
C GLN A 123 -0.55 -14.57 -1.54
N GLY A 124 -0.10 -13.75 -2.50
CA GLY A 124 -0.87 -12.69 -3.12
C GLY A 124 -0.37 -12.41 -4.54
N LYS A 125 -1.26 -11.93 -5.41
CA LYS A 125 -0.94 -11.64 -6.81
C LYS A 125 -0.36 -10.24 -7.03
N ASN A 126 -0.71 -9.29 -6.17
CA ASN A 126 -0.28 -7.90 -6.26
C ASN A 126 -0.34 -7.20 -4.89
N VAL A 127 0.19 -5.98 -4.81
CA VAL A 127 0.30 -5.21 -3.57
C VAL A 127 -1.06 -4.90 -2.96
N GLU A 128 -2.11 -4.74 -3.78
CA GLU A 128 -3.45 -4.46 -3.28
C GLU A 128 -4.09 -5.70 -2.63
N GLU A 129 -3.87 -6.89 -3.19
CA GLU A 129 -4.28 -8.14 -2.55
C GLU A 129 -3.49 -8.39 -1.25
N ALA A 130 -2.18 -8.18 -1.27
CA ALA A 130 -1.35 -8.26 -0.07
C ALA A 130 -1.82 -7.26 1.00
N ARG A 131 -2.14 -6.02 0.62
CA ARG A 131 -2.72 -5.01 1.52
C ARG A 131 -4.03 -5.50 2.15
N ARG A 132 -4.93 -6.07 1.35
CA ARG A 132 -6.21 -6.61 1.85
C ARG A 132 -6.02 -7.74 2.87
N ILE A 133 -5.05 -8.62 2.63
CA ILE A 133 -4.67 -9.69 3.56
C ILE A 133 -4.18 -9.08 4.88
N ILE A 134 -3.29 -8.09 4.80
CA ILE A 134 -2.71 -7.42 5.98
C ILE A 134 -3.77 -6.67 6.80
N THR A 135 -4.72 -5.99 6.15
CA THR A 135 -5.77 -5.23 6.84
C THR A 135 -6.92 -6.11 7.32
N GLY A 136 -6.81 -7.44 7.25
CA GLY A 136 -7.87 -8.36 7.68
C GLY A 136 -9.13 -8.34 6.81
N ALA A 137 -9.08 -7.71 5.62
CA ALA A 137 -10.20 -7.67 4.68
C ALA A 137 -10.42 -9.01 3.94
N ARG A 138 -9.71 -10.06 4.37
CA ARG A 138 -9.98 -11.44 4.03
C ARG A 138 -9.79 -12.31 5.28
N ALA A 139 -10.77 -12.30 6.18
CA ALA A 139 -11.23 -13.59 6.67
C ALA A 139 -11.78 -14.27 5.41
N ALA A 140 -10.99 -15.18 4.81
CA ALA A 140 -11.54 -16.03 3.78
C ALA A 140 -12.75 -16.72 4.41
N ALA A 141 -13.95 -16.41 3.93
CA ALA A 141 -15.12 -17.20 4.29
C ALA A 141 -14.74 -18.68 4.07
N PRO A 142 -15.06 -19.59 5.01
CA PRO A 142 -14.77 -21.01 4.82
C PRO A 142 -15.32 -21.40 3.44
N ALA A 143 -14.46 -22.00 2.61
CA ALA A 143 -14.86 -22.49 1.31
C ALA A 143 -15.96 -23.53 1.53
N GLY A 144 -17.21 -23.18 1.20
CA GLY A 144 -18.35 -24.04 1.52
C GLY A 144 -19.71 -23.43 1.21
N ASP A 145 -19.96 -22.17 1.55
CA ASP A 145 -21.30 -21.58 1.34
C ASP A 145 -21.25 -20.13 0.84
N ASP A 146 -21.58 -19.95 -0.44
CA ASP A 146 -21.74 -18.63 -1.08
C ASP A 146 -22.77 -17.75 -0.32
N GLY A 147 -23.74 -18.39 0.35
CA GLY A 147 -24.73 -17.75 1.20
C GLY A 147 -24.12 -17.11 2.46
N PHE A 148 -23.20 -17.81 3.15
CA PHE A 148 -22.54 -17.28 4.35
C PHE A 148 -21.63 -16.10 4.00
N ALA A 149 -20.87 -16.20 2.91
CA ALA A 149 -20.02 -15.13 2.44
C ALA A 149 -20.84 -13.87 2.09
N ALA A 150 -21.99 -14.03 1.44
CA ALA A 150 -22.89 -12.94 1.12
C ALA A 150 -23.49 -12.28 2.38
N LEU A 151 -23.90 -13.07 3.36
CA LEU A 151 -24.43 -12.58 4.63
C LEU A 151 -23.36 -11.81 5.43
N LEU A 152 -22.17 -12.39 5.58
CA LEU A 152 -21.03 -11.78 6.28
C LEU A 152 -20.61 -10.45 5.61
N SER A 153 -20.64 -10.40 4.28
CA SER A 153 -20.31 -9.20 3.51
C SER A 153 -21.32 -8.07 3.71
N LYS A 154 -22.61 -8.38 3.88
CA LYS A 154 -23.64 -7.38 4.20
C LYS A 154 -23.54 -6.96 5.67
N TRP A 155 -23.32 -7.90 6.57
CA TRP A 155 -23.17 -7.66 8.01
C TRP A 155 -21.99 -6.73 8.35
N THR A 156 -20.83 -6.99 7.76
CA THR A 156 -19.61 -6.18 7.97
C THR A 156 -19.76 -4.73 7.51
N ARG A 157 -20.64 -4.47 6.53
CA ARG A 157 -20.90 -3.13 5.99
C ARG A 157 -22.09 -2.41 6.65
N ALA A 158 -22.90 -3.13 7.42
CA ALA A 158 -24.04 -2.58 8.14
C ALA A 158 -23.62 -1.67 9.30
N THR A 159 -24.41 -0.63 9.55
CA THR A 159 -24.27 0.30 10.67
C THR A 159 -24.67 -0.36 11.99
N PRO A 160 -24.26 0.18 13.16
CA PRO A 160 -24.64 -0.36 14.46
C PRO A 160 -26.16 -0.48 14.66
N ARG A 161 -26.92 0.48 14.12
CA ARG A 161 -28.39 0.49 14.18
C ARG A 161 -29.01 -0.64 13.36
N GLU A 162 -28.49 -0.88 12.15
CA GLU A 162 -28.94 -1.96 11.27
C GLU A 162 -28.59 -3.34 11.84
N ARG A 163 -27.40 -3.48 12.44
CA ARG A 163 -27.01 -4.71 13.14
C ARG A 163 -27.93 -4.99 14.33
N SER A 164 -28.23 -3.98 15.15
CA SER A 164 -29.16 -4.12 16.29
C SER A 164 -30.55 -4.54 15.82
N ALA A 165 -31.12 -3.85 14.82
CA ALA A 165 -32.43 -4.17 14.29
C ALA A 165 -32.50 -5.59 13.68
N PHE A 166 -31.41 -6.05 13.07
CA PHE A 166 -31.31 -7.42 12.53
C PHE A 166 -31.29 -8.47 13.65
N LEU A 167 -30.53 -8.24 14.73
CA LEU A 167 -30.51 -9.13 15.90
C LEU A 167 -31.86 -9.17 16.61
N ASP A 168 -32.50 -8.01 16.80
CA ASP A 168 -33.83 -7.90 17.41
C ASP A 168 -34.88 -8.65 16.57
N HIS A 169 -34.76 -8.59 15.25
CA HIS A 169 -35.63 -9.33 14.33
C HIS A 169 -35.42 -10.84 14.43
N LEU A 170 -34.17 -11.31 14.44
CA LEU A 170 -33.84 -12.73 14.62
C LEU A 170 -34.29 -13.27 15.98
N TRP A 171 -34.22 -12.44 17.03
CA TRP A 171 -34.62 -12.83 18.39
C TRP A 171 -36.14 -12.97 18.55
N ASN A 172 -36.90 -12.05 17.93
CA ASN A 172 -38.34 -11.94 18.09
C ASN A 172 -39.15 -12.82 17.12
N HIS A 173 -38.60 -13.19 15.96
CA HIS A 173 -39.27 -14.08 15.04
C HIS A 173 -38.90 -15.55 15.30
N LYS A 174 -39.93 -16.40 15.50
CA LYS A 174 -39.85 -17.86 15.75
C LYS A 174 -39.28 -18.68 14.57
N THR A 175 -38.50 -18.08 13.68
CA THR A 175 -38.10 -18.73 12.43
C THR A 175 -36.81 -19.53 12.56
N ASP A 176 -36.07 -19.39 13.66
CA ASP A 176 -34.79 -20.08 13.82
C ASP A 176 -34.59 -20.55 15.28
N ASP A 177 -34.90 -21.82 15.54
CA ASP A 177 -34.65 -22.48 16.84
C ASP A 177 -33.14 -22.59 17.13
N THR A 178 -32.30 -22.54 16.09
CA THR A 178 -30.85 -22.70 16.16
C THR A 178 -30.16 -21.62 17.01
N LEU A 179 -30.59 -20.36 16.91
CA LEU A 179 -30.02 -19.26 17.70
C LEU A 179 -30.42 -19.34 19.16
N ARG A 180 -31.63 -19.84 19.46
CA ARG A 180 -32.09 -20.00 20.84
C ARG A 180 -31.40 -21.16 21.53
N GLU A 181 -31.24 -22.28 20.85
CA GLU A 181 -30.48 -23.44 21.35
C GLU A 181 -29.02 -23.09 21.59
N PHE A 182 -28.39 -22.34 20.67
CA PHE A 182 -27.01 -21.88 20.82
C PHE A 182 -26.82 -20.97 22.05
N VAL A 183 -27.71 -19.98 22.23
CA VAL A 183 -27.63 -19.06 23.39
C VAL A 183 -27.97 -19.77 24.70
N ALA A 184 -28.92 -20.72 24.69
CA ALA A 184 -29.21 -21.54 25.86
C ALA A 184 -28.00 -22.41 26.27
N GLY A 185 -27.24 -22.94 25.31
CA GLY A 185 -26.01 -23.68 25.57
C GLY A 185 -24.90 -22.85 26.20
N LEU A 186 -24.71 -21.60 25.75
CA LEU A 186 -23.72 -20.67 26.33
C LEU A 186 -24.00 -20.33 27.80
N ASN A 187 -25.27 -20.20 28.18
CA ASN A 187 -25.66 -19.91 29.56
C ASN A 187 -25.50 -21.11 30.51
N GLN A 188 -25.36 -22.34 29.99
CA GLN A 188 -25.15 -23.55 30.80
C GLN A 188 -23.67 -23.80 31.12
N GLU A 189 -22.73 -23.39 30.25
CA GLU A 189 -21.29 -23.49 30.51
C GLU A 189 -20.79 -22.50 31.58
N GLU A 190 -21.48 -21.37 31.79
CA GLU A 190 -21.13 -20.40 32.85
C GLU A 190 -21.60 -20.82 34.25
N ALA A 191 -22.41 -21.88 34.36
CA ALA A 191 -23.00 -22.36 35.62
C ALA A 191 -22.38 -23.68 36.15
N ALA A 192 -21.33 -24.19 35.51
CA ALA A 192 -20.57 -25.38 35.90
C ALA A 192 -19.14 -25.00 36.32
#